data_AF-A0A072TZA4-F1
#
_entry.id   AF-A0A072TZA4-F1
#
_cell.length_a   1.000
_cell.length_b   1.000
_cell.length_c   1.000
_cell.angle_alpha   90.00
_cell.angle_beta   90.00
_cell.angle_gamma   90.00
#
_symmetry.space_group_name_H-M   'P 1'
#
loop_
_entity.id
_entity.type
_entity.pdbx_description
1 polymer ?
#
loop_
_entity_poly.entity_id
_entity_poly.type
_entity_poly.pdbx_seq_one_letter_code
_entity_poly.pdbx_strand_id
1 'polypeptide(L)'
;MVKRSKKSKSKRVPLKKKYKIEKKVKEYNKKKSKEAKKVQLSGKRKVEKDPGIPNDWPFKEQELKALEARRERAIQELEQKKADRKERKVTI
;
A
#
# COMPACT_ATOMS: atom_id res chain seq x y z
N MET A 1 49.04 5.99 7.27
CA MET A 1 47.76 6.66 6.95
C MET A 1 47.89 7.35 5.60
N VAL A 2 47.19 6.89 4.57
CA VAL A 2 47.35 7.41 3.20
C VAL A 2 46.93 8.88 3.16
N LYS A 3 47.84 9.78 2.78
CA LYS A 3 47.54 11.22 2.63
C LYS A 3 46.45 11.36 1.56
N ARG A 4 45.31 11.94 1.95
CA ARG A 4 44.24 12.29 1.00
C ARG A 4 44.81 13.16 -0.12
N SER A 5 44.46 12.84 -1.37
CA SER A 5 44.94 13.61 -2.52
C SER A 5 44.57 15.09 -2.36
N LYS A 6 45.44 15.98 -2.82
CA LYS A 6 45.25 17.44 -2.75
C LYS A 6 43.94 17.91 -3.39
N LYS A 7 43.36 17.11 -4.31
CA LYS A 7 42.10 17.39 -5.00
C LYS A 7 40.85 16.89 -4.24
N SER A 8 41.00 16.13 -3.15
CA SER A 8 39.86 15.57 -2.43
C SER A 8 39.12 16.64 -1.61
N LYS A 9 37.83 16.81 -1.86
CA LYS A 9 36.99 17.77 -1.13
C LYS A 9 36.71 17.26 0.29
N SER A 10 36.45 18.19 1.21
CA SER A 10 36.03 17.86 2.58
C SER A 10 34.63 17.24 2.60
N LYS A 11 34.45 16.19 3.40
CA LYS A 11 33.12 15.62 3.72
C LYS A 11 32.34 16.49 4.71
N ARG A 12 32.98 17.49 5.34
CA ARG A 12 32.30 18.40 6.28
C ARG A 12 31.27 19.23 5.53
N VAL A 13 30.03 19.18 6.01
CA VAL A 13 28.94 20.00 5.50
C VAL A 13 28.83 21.25 6.36
N PRO A 14 28.91 22.46 5.78
CA PRO A 14 28.68 23.68 6.54
C PRO A 14 27.23 23.75 7.02
N LEU A 15 27.02 24.33 8.20
CA LEU A 15 25.68 24.45 8.83
C LEU A 15 24.65 25.13 7.92
N LYS A 16 25.07 26.16 7.16
CA LYS A 16 24.22 26.81 6.14
C LYS A 16 23.64 25.82 5.12
N LYS A 17 24.43 24.83 4.68
CA LYS A 17 23.94 23.79 3.75
C LYS A 17 22.99 22.83 4.47
N LYS A 18 23.31 22.41 5.70
CA LYS A 18 22.44 21.55 6.52
C LYS A 18 21.05 22.17 6.68
N TYR A 19 20.96 23.40 7.20
CA TYR A 19 19.67 24.07 7.40
C TYR A 19 18.93 24.37 6.09
N LYS A 20 19.64 24.67 5.01
CA LYS A 20 19.03 24.83 3.67
C LYS A 20 18.40 23.52 3.18
N ILE A 21 19.06 22.38 3.39
CA ILE A 21 18.53 21.06 3.03
C ILE A 21 17.30 20.76 3.88
N GLU A 22 17.37 20.93 5.20
CA GLU A 22 16.24 20.70 6.10
C GLU A 22 15.01 21.55 5.72
N LYS A 23 15.21 22.84 5.42
CA LYS A 23 14.12 23.72 4.96
C LYS A 23 13.49 23.21 3.67
N LYS A 24 14.30 22.85 2.67
CA LYS A 24 13.81 22.31 1.39
C LYS A 24 13.04 21.01 1.56
N VAL A 25 13.52 20.10 2.41
CA VAL A 25 12.86 18.81 2.69
C VAL A 25 11.52 19.05 3.40
N LYS A 26 11.48 19.96 4.39
CA LYS A 26 10.24 20.34 5.08
C LYS A 26 9.21 20.92 4.12
N GLU A 27 9.62 21.83 3.24
CA GLU A 27 8.76 22.42 2.21
C GLU A 27 8.24 21.37 1.22
N TYR A 28 9.11 20.48 0.73
CA TYR A 28 8.73 19.38 -0.15
C TYR A 28 7.70 18.44 0.51
N ASN A 29 7.95 18.01 1.74
CA ASN A 29 7.03 17.13 2.48
C ASN A 29 5.69 17.83 2.76
N LYS A 30 5.70 19.13 3.06
CA LYS A 30 4.47 19.92 3.21
C LYS A 30 3.67 19.98 1.92
N LYS A 31 4.33 20.16 0.76
CA LYS A 31 3.67 20.12 -0.56
C LYS A 31 3.10 18.74 -0.87
N LYS A 32 3.90 17.68 -0.69
CA LYS A 32 3.48 16.28 -0.88
C LYS A 32 2.28 15.89 -0.02
N SER A 33 2.24 16.35 1.24
CA SER A 33 1.10 16.13 2.13
C SER A 33 -0.18 16.83 1.65
N LYS A 34 -0.07 18.08 1.16
CA LYS A 34 -1.21 18.81 0.59
C LYS A 34 -1.75 18.13 -0.68
N GLU A 35 -0.85 17.67 -1.55
CA GLU A 35 -1.23 16.94 -2.77
C GLU A 35 -1.91 15.60 -2.44
N ALA A 36 -1.38 14.83 -1.48
CA ALA A 36 -2.00 13.60 -1.00
C ALA A 36 -3.41 13.83 -0.44
N LYS A 37 -3.61 14.89 0.37
CA LYS A 37 -4.93 15.27 0.87
C LYS A 37 -5.90 15.64 -0.26
N LYS A 38 -5.44 16.35 -1.29
CA LYS A 38 -6.26 16.67 -2.49
C LYS A 38 -6.68 15.41 -3.23
N VAL A 39 -5.78 14.44 -3.39
CA VAL A 39 -6.11 13.15 -4.01
C VAL A 39 -7.13 12.37 -3.17
N GLN A 40 -6.97 12.34 -1.84
CA GLN A 40 -7.94 11.70 -0.94
C GLN A 40 -9.35 12.32 -1.04
N LEU A 41 -9.44 13.64 -1.14
CA LEU A 41 -10.71 14.37 -1.29
C LEU A 41 -11.38 14.14 -2.66
N SER A 42 -10.61 13.82 -3.70
CA SER A 42 -11.13 13.59 -5.06
C SER A 42 -11.94 12.29 -5.22
N GLY A 43 -12.14 11.51 -4.15
CA GLY A 43 -12.96 10.29 -4.12
C GLY A 43 -12.36 9.09 -4.87
N LYS A 44 -11.37 9.31 -5.73
CA LYS A 44 -10.67 8.28 -6.50
C LYS A 44 -9.58 7.63 -5.65
N ARG A 45 -9.97 6.85 -4.64
CA ARG A 45 -9.03 5.93 -3.98
C ARG A 45 -8.62 4.89 -5.01
N LYS A 46 -7.32 4.80 -5.32
CA LYS A 46 -6.80 3.68 -6.10
C LYS A 46 -7.11 2.42 -5.30
N VAL A 47 -7.88 1.51 -5.89
CA VAL A 47 -8.01 0.17 -5.33
C VAL A 47 -6.61 -0.42 -5.29
N GLU A 48 -6.14 -0.76 -4.10
CA GLU A 48 -4.87 -1.43 -3.91
C GLU A 48 -4.96 -2.77 -4.66
N LYS A 49 -4.08 -2.95 -5.64
CA LYS A 49 -4.00 -4.22 -6.36
C LYS A 49 -3.03 -5.08 -5.59
N ASP A 50 -3.53 -6.15 -5.00
CA ASP A 50 -2.67 -7.12 -4.34
C ASP A 50 -1.69 -7.69 -5.37
N PRO A 51 -0.40 -7.80 -5.04
CA PRO A 51 0.61 -8.35 -5.94
C PRO A 51 0.40 -9.83 -6.28
N GLY A 52 -0.56 -10.50 -5.63
CA GLY A 52 -0.98 -11.86 -5.96
C GLY A 52 0.05 -12.94 -5.58
N ILE A 53 -0.27 -14.18 -5.94
CA ILE A 53 0.60 -15.34 -5.73
C ILE A 53 1.62 -15.40 -6.88
N PRO A 54 2.94 -15.37 -6.60
CA PRO A 54 3.98 -15.50 -7.63
C PRO A 54 3.88 -16.82 -8.41
N ASN A 55 4.26 -16.82 -9.68
CA ASN A 55 4.16 -18.00 -10.55
C ASN A 55 5.13 -19.12 -10.18
N ASP A 56 6.33 -18.78 -9.73
CA ASP A 56 7.40 -19.75 -9.45
C ASP A 56 7.22 -20.48 -8.12
N TRP A 57 6.10 -20.26 -7.43
CA TRP A 57 5.84 -20.88 -6.15
C TRP A 57 5.28 -22.31 -6.34
N PRO A 58 5.94 -23.35 -5.83
CA PRO A 58 5.62 -24.75 -6.12
C PRO A 58 4.21 -25.18 -5.69
N PHE A 59 3.59 -24.48 -4.75
CA PHE A 59 2.25 -24.78 -4.26
C PHE A 59 1.19 -23.79 -4.76
N LYS A 60 1.50 -22.99 -5.78
CA LYS A 60 0.56 -22.00 -6.36
C LYS A 60 -0.79 -22.62 -6.73
N GLU A 61 -0.77 -23.77 -7.39
CA GLU A 61 -2.01 -24.45 -7.81
C GLU A 61 -2.84 -24.95 -6.60
N GLN A 62 -2.16 -25.45 -5.58
CA GLN A 62 -2.81 -25.91 -4.35
C GLN A 62 -3.45 -24.74 -3.59
N GLU A 63 -2.74 -23.61 -3.50
CA GLU A 63 -3.25 -22.41 -2.81
C GLU A 63 -4.38 -21.74 -3.59
N LEU A 64 -4.30 -21.66 -4.91
CA LEU A 64 -5.40 -21.14 -5.74
C LEU A 64 -6.66 -21.97 -5.55
N LYS A 65 -6.54 -23.30 -5.56
CA LYS A 65 -7.66 -24.22 -5.30
C LYS A 65 -8.25 -24.04 -3.89
N ALA A 66 -7.41 -23.83 -2.88
CA ALA A 66 -7.85 -23.57 -1.52
C ALA A 66 -8.60 -22.22 -1.40
N LEU A 67 -8.13 -21.18 -2.09
CA LEU A 67 -8.77 -19.86 -2.15
C LEU A 67 -10.12 -19.91 -2.87
N GLU A 68 -10.23 -20.64 -3.97
CA GLU A 68 -11.49 -20.85 -4.69
C GLU A 68 -12.52 -21.56 -3.81
N ALA A 69 -12.13 -22.66 -3.16
CA ALA A 69 -13.01 -23.38 -2.23
C ALA A 69 -13.49 -22.48 -1.07
N ARG A 70 -12.62 -21.61 -0.54
CA ARG A 70 -13.00 -20.64 0.50
C ARG A 70 -14.00 -19.60 -0.02
N ARG A 71 -13.80 -19.11 -1.24
CA ARG A 71 -14.69 -18.15 -1.89
C ARG A 71 -16.08 -18.75 -2.14
N GLU A 72 -16.14 -19.97 -2.64
CA GLU A 72 -17.40 -20.70 -2.87
C GLU A 72 -18.21 -20.87 -1.59
N ARG A 73 -17.55 -21.32 -0.50
CA ARG A 73 -18.20 -21.46 0.82
C ARG A 73 -18.78 -20.13 1.32
N ALA A 74 -18.02 -19.04 1.18
CA ALA A 74 -18.48 -17.72 1.60
C ALA A 74 -19.68 -17.21 0.77
N ILE A 75 -19.72 -17.50 -0.53
CA ILE A 75 -20.85 -17.15 -1.40
C ILE A 75 -22.10 -17.96 -0.99
N GLN A 76 -21.95 -19.26 -0.79
CA GLN A 76 -23.05 -20.14 -0.36
C GLN A 76 -23.63 -19.71 0.99
N GLU A 77 -22.78 -19.39 1.96
CA GLU A 77 -23.23 -18.90 3.28
C GLU A 77 -23.98 -17.56 3.18
N LEU A 78 -23.52 -16.65 2.31
CA LEU A 78 -24.21 -15.38 2.07
C LEU A 78 -25.57 -15.58 1.39
N GLU A 79 -25.69 -16.56 0.50
CA GLU A 79 -26.94 -16.88 -0.18
C GLU A 79 -27.94 -17.53 0.77
N GLN A 80 -27.50 -18.47 1.62
CA GLN A 80 -28.32 -19.05 2.69
C GLN A 80 -28.83 -17.97 3.65
N LYS A 81 -27.95 -17.09 4.14
CA LYS A 81 -28.37 -15.96 5.00
C LYS A 81 -29.38 -15.03 4.32
N LYS A 82 -29.27 -14.84 2.99
CA LYS A 82 -30.26 -14.06 2.23
C LYS A 82 -31.59 -14.79 2.10
N ALA A 83 -31.59 -16.10 1.89
CA ALA A 83 -32.78 -16.95 1.85
C ALA A 83 -33.50 -16.93 3.21
N ASP A 84 -32.79 -17.21 4.30
CA ASP A 84 -33.33 -17.19 5.66
C ASP A 84 -33.95 -15.83 6.01
N ARG A 85 -33.32 -14.72 5.57
CA ARG A 85 -33.84 -13.37 5.78
C ARG A 85 -35.14 -13.12 5.00
N LYS A 86 -35.28 -13.68 3.80
CA LYS A 86 -36.51 -13.59 3.00
C LYS A 86 -37.62 -14.42 3.65
N GLU A 87 -37.34 -15.65 4.06
CA GLU A 87 -38.31 -16.53 4.72
C GLU A 87 -38.84 -15.93 6.02
N ARG A 88 -37.95 -15.38 6.86
CA ARG A 88 -38.35 -14.64 8.08
C ARG A 88 -39.24 -13.43 7.80
N LYS A 89 -39.06 -12.77 6.66
CA LYS A 89 -39.86 -11.60 6.26
C LYS A 89 -41.23 -11.98 5.68
N VAL A 90 -41.35 -13.18 5.12
CA VAL A 90 -42.62 -13.72 4.58
C VAL A 90 -43.46 -14.37 5.68
N THR A 91 -42.81 -14.86 6.74
CA THR A 91 -43.47 -15.53 7.88
C THR A 91 -44.05 -14.53 8.92
N ILE A 92 -43.72 -13.24 8.81
CA ILE A 92 -44.30 -12.13 9.61
C ILE A 92 -45.28 -11.39 8.71
#